data_AF-A0A8H4SKI5-F1
#
_entry.id   AF-A0A8H4SKI5-F1
#
_cell.length_a   1.000
_cell.length_b   1.000
_cell.length_c   1.000
_cell.angle_alpha   90.00
_cell.angle_beta   90.00
_cell.angle_gamma   90.00
#
_symmetry.space_group_name_H-M   'P 1'
#
loop_
_entity.id
_entity.type
_entity.pdbx_description
1 polymer ?
#
loop_
_entity_poly.entity_id
_entity_poly.type
_entity_poly.pdbx_seq_one_letter_code
_entity_poly.pdbx_strand_id
1 'polypeptide(L)'
;MRWPVAFTPDTGHKDVIDNVNILETWWAMEELVKEGLVRQIGISNFNQAQVEQILRHARVRRPSVYQFETHPHLQQTAFVN
;
A
#
# COMPACT_ATOMS: atom_id res chain seq x y z
N MET A 1 3.53 2.56 -10.92
CA MET A 1 3.26 1.20 -10.39
C MET A 1 2.45 1.34 -9.12
N ARG A 2 1.41 0.52 -8.94
CA ARG A 2 0.52 0.54 -7.77
C ARG A 2 0.88 -0.64 -6.87
N TRP A 3 1.21 -0.38 -5.61
CA TRP A 3 1.42 -1.46 -4.63
C TRP A 3 0.07 -1.90 -4.03
N PRO A 4 -0.08 -3.13 -3.52
CA PRO A 4 0.87 -4.24 -3.65
C PRO A 4 0.94 -4.77 -5.10
N VAL A 5 2.16 -5.03 -5.58
CA VAL A 5 2.42 -5.83 -6.77
C VAL A 5 2.94 -7.18 -6.28
N ALA A 6 2.31 -8.27 -6.71
CA ALA A 6 2.84 -9.60 -6.46
C ALA A 6 3.30 -10.22 -7.79
N PHE A 7 4.38 -10.99 -7.72
CA PHE A 7 4.95 -11.68 -8.87
C PHE A 7 4.83 -13.18 -8.66
N THR A 8 4.60 -13.92 -9.74
CA THR A 8 4.64 -15.38 -9.69
C THR A 8 6.06 -15.83 -9.32
N PRO A 9 6.23 -16.72 -8.32
CA PRO A 9 7.55 -17.27 -7.96
C PRO A 9 8.30 -17.83 -9.18
N ASP A 10 9.62 -17.74 -9.17
CA ASP A 10 10.53 -18.31 -10.18
C ASP A 10 10.42 -17.74 -11.60
N THR A 11 9.57 -16.72 -11.84
CA THR A 11 9.43 -16.08 -13.16
C THR A 11 10.41 -14.93 -13.41
N GLY A 12 11.24 -14.59 -12.43
CA GLY A 12 12.13 -13.42 -12.50
C GLY A 12 11.35 -12.09 -12.59
N HIS A 13 10.19 -12.02 -11.92
CA HIS A 13 9.29 -10.86 -11.91
C HIS A 13 8.69 -10.50 -13.28
N LYS A 14 8.65 -11.45 -14.21
CA LYS A 14 8.05 -11.25 -15.54
C LYS A 14 6.54 -11.40 -15.52
N ASP A 15 6.02 -12.22 -14.61
CA ASP A 15 4.59 -12.47 -14.48
C ASP A 15 4.05 -11.80 -13.21
N VAL A 16 3.10 -10.89 -13.40
CA VAL A 16 2.40 -10.19 -12.32
C VAL A 16 1.12 -10.95 -11.99
N ILE A 17 0.83 -11.09 -10.70
CA ILE A 17 -0.44 -11.66 -10.23
C ILE A 17 -1.48 -10.54 -10.23
N ASP A 18 -2.46 -10.64 -11.13
CA ASP A 18 -3.43 -9.56 -11.37
C ASP A 18 -4.47 -9.39 -10.24
N ASN A 19 -4.78 -10.46 -9.49
CA ASN A 19 -5.86 -10.46 -8.49
C ASN A 19 -5.34 -10.55 -7.05
N VAL A 20 -4.57 -9.54 -6.63
CA VAL A 20 -4.09 -9.42 -5.24
C VAL A 20 -5.07 -8.60 -4.42
N ASN A 21 -5.54 -9.18 -3.32
CA ASN A 21 -6.37 -8.46 -2.36
C ASN A 21 -5.52 -7.49 -1.52
N ILE A 22 -5.85 -6.20 -1.61
CA ILE A 22 -5.19 -5.11 -0.89
C ILE A 22 -5.26 -5.32 0.63
N LEU A 23 -6.42 -5.74 1.15
CA LEU A 23 -6.64 -5.85 2.60
C LEU A 23 -5.87 -7.02 3.19
N GLU A 24 -5.83 -8.16 2.49
CA GLU A 24 -5.02 -9.31 2.91
C GLU A 24 -3.54 -8.93 2.97
N THR A 25 -3.06 -8.19 1.98
CA THR A 25 -1.69 -7.65 1.99
C THR A 25 -1.48 -6.70 3.17
N TRP A 26 -2.41 -5.77 3.41
CA TRP A 26 -2.29 -4.82 4.52
C TRP A 26 -2.25 -5.55 5.88
N TRP A 27 -3.13 -6.52 6.11
CA TRP A 27 -3.15 -7.29 7.36
C TRP A 27 -1.86 -8.11 7.54
N ALA A 28 -1.34 -8.72 6.48
CA ALA A 28 -0.04 -9.38 6.54
C ALA A 28 1.08 -8.40 6.92
N MET A 29 1.07 -7.18 6.37
CA MET A 29 2.02 -6.12 6.75
C MET A 29 1.84 -5.67 8.21
N GLU A 30 0.62 -5.64 8.74
CA GLU A 30 0.35 -5.34 10.16
C GLU A 30 0.95 -6.40 11.10
N GLU A 31 0.93 -7.69 10.71
CA GLU A 31 1.58 -8.75 11.48
C GLU A 31 3.10 -8.58 11.53
N LEU A 32 3.75 -8.14 10.44
CA LEU A 32 5.19 -7.83 10.44
C LEU A 32 5.56 -6.75 11.47
N VAL A 33 4.66 -5.79 11.72
CA VAL A 33 4.84 -4.78 12.77
C VAL A 33 4.69 -5.40 14.15
N LYS A 34 3.71 -6.29 14.36
CA LYS A 34 3.50 -6.97 15.64
C LYS A 34 4.67 -7.89 16.00
N GLU A 35 5.21 -8.59 15.03
CA GLU A 35 6.38 -9.45 15.18
C GLU A 35 7.68 -8.65 15.41
N GLY A 36 7.64 -7.32 15.25
CA GLY A 36 8.79 -6.45 15.44
C GLY A 36 9.79 -6.48 14.30
N LEU A 37 9.46 -7.13 13.17
CA LEU A 37 10.30 -7.22 11.98
C LEU A 37 10.43 -5.87 11.27
N VAL A 38 9.38 -5.04 11.36
CA VAL A 38 9.38 -3.67 10.85
C VAL A 38 8.80 -2.72 11.89
N ARG A 39 9.27 -1.46 11.88
CA ARG A 39 8.80 -0.45 12.83
C ARG A 39 7.49 0.20 12.41
N GLN A 40 7.35 0.47 11.10
CA GLN A 40 6.26 1.22 10.51
C GLN A 40 5.99 0.72 9.10
N ILE A 41 4.75 0.89 8.65
CA ILE A 41 4.27 0.52 7.32
C ILE A 41 3.46 1.66 6.72
N GLY A 42 3.43 1.73 5.39
CA GLY A 42 2.76 2.78 4.63
C GLY A 42 2.27 2.28 3.28
N ILE A 43 1.67 3.17 2.51
CA ILE A 43 1.11 2.88 1.19
C ILE A 43 1.75 3.76 0.12
N SER A 44 1.75 3.30 -1.14
CA SER A 44 2.33 4.05 -2.26
C SER A 44 1.52 3.92 -3.54
N ASN A 45 1.19 5.06 -4.17
CA ASN A 45 0.39 5.18 -5.40
C ASN A 45 -1.02 4.54 -5.34
N PHE A 46 -1.81 4.90 -4.32
CA PHE A 46 -3.18 4.40 -4.12
C PHE A 46 -4.21 5.45 -4.55
N ASN A 47 -5.31 5.04 -5.16
CA ASN A 47 -6.41 5.99 -5.37
C ASN A 47 -7.22 6.22 -4.08
N GLN A 48 -8.04 7.26 -4.05
CA GLN A 48 -8.78 7.67 -2.85
C GLN A 48 -9.64 6.55 -2.27
N ALA A 49 -10.39 5.82 -3.10
CA ALA A 49 -11.25 4.72 -2.64
C ALA A 49 -10.44 3.61 -1.94
N GLN A 50 -9.24 3.31 -2.43
CA GLN A 50 -8.36 2.30 -1.84
C GLN A 50 -7.73 2.79 -0.53
N VAL A 51 -7.35 4.07 -0.46
CA VAL A 51 -6.89 4.70 0.78
C VAL A 51 -8.00 4.59 1.83
N GLU A 52 -9.23 4.99 1.50
CA GLU A 52 -10.38 4.87 2.39
C GLU A 52 -10.69 3.43 2.78
N GLN A 53 -10.51 2.47 1.87
CA GLN A 53 -10.68 1.05 2.16
C GLN A 53 -9.67 0.58 3.22
N ILE A 54 -8.38 0.92 3.08
CA ILE A 54 -7.37 0.60 4.10
C ILE A 54 -7.67 1.30 5.41
N LEU A 55 -7.97 2.61 5.39
CA LEU A 55 -8.25 3.37 6.61
C LEU A 55 -9.46 2.84 7.39
N ARG A 56 -10.46 2.28 6.71
CA ARG A 56 -11.64 1.66 7.34
C ARG A 56 -11.37 0.28 7.93
N HIS A 57 -10.46 -0.49 7.36
CA HIS A 57 -10.26 -1.91 7.70
C HIS A 57 -8.89 -2.22 8.35
N ALA A 58 -8.03 -1.21 8.53
CA ALA A 58 -6.81 -1.32 9.32
C ALA A 58 -7.14 -1.73 10.75
N ARG A 59 -6.48 -2.77 11.26
CA ARG A 59 -6.81 -3.37 12.57
C ARG A 59 -5.88 -2.88 13.68
N VAL A 60 -4.63 -2.56 13.32
CA VAL A 60 -3.53 -2.35 14.26
C VAL A 60 -2.87 -0.99 14.04
N ARG A 61 -2.61 -0.64 12.78
CA ARG A 61 -1.89 0.59 12.42
C ARG A 61 -2.57 1.27 11.24
N ARG A 62 -2.78 2.58 11.35
CA ARG A 62 -3.01 3.41 10.17
C ARG A 62 -1.71 3.53 9.38
N PRO A 63 -1.75 3.71 8.05
CA PRO A 63 -0.55 3.96 7.27
C PRO A 63 0.22 5.15 7.82
N SER A 64 1.50 4.95 8.15
CA SER A 64 2.35 6.03 8.65
C SER A 64 2.69 7.04 7.56
N VAL A 65 2.77 6.59 6.32
CA VAL A 65 3.13 7.40 5.15
C VAL A 65 2.24 7.00 3.98
N TYR A 66 1.82 7.98 3.20
CA TYR A 66 1.30 7.78 1.85
C TYR A 66 2.25 8.45 0.85
N GLN A 67 2.99 7.63 0.10
CA GLN A 67 3.92 8.10 -0.93
C GLN A 67 3.22 8.13 -2.30
N PHE A 68 3.29 9.26 -2.99
CA PHE A 68 2.74 9.39 -4.34
C PHE A 68 3.47 10.48 -5.10
N GLU A 69 3.31 10.47 -6.43
CA GLU A 69 3.84 11.52 -7.29
C GLU A 69 3.10 12.83 -7.04
N THR A 70 3.84 13.85 -6.62
CA THR A 70 3.35 15.23 -6.50
C THR A 70 4.45 16.23 -6.87
N HIS A 71 4.08 17.26 -7.61
CA HIS A 71 4.94 18.35 -8.07
C HIS A 71 4.07 19.53 -8.56
N PRO A 72 4.62 20.72 -8.89
CA PRO A 72 3.81 21.89 -9.25
C PRO A 72 2.79 21.68 -10.38
N HIS A 73 3.06 20.75 -11.31
CA HIS A 73 2.15 20.39 -12.41
C HIS A 73 1.15 19.26 -12.06
N LEU A 74 1.34 18.57 -10.93
CA LEU A 74 0.46 17.50 -10.45
C LEU A 74 0.43 17.57 -8.91
N GLN A 75 -0.32 18.53 -8.38
CA GLN A 75 -0.26 18.87 -6.95
C GLN A 75 -0.98 17.85 -6.07
N GLN A 76 -1.92 17.09 -6.64
CA GLN A 76 -2.72 16.09 -5.90
C GLN A 76 -3.44 16.72 -4.70
N THR A 77 -4.09 17.87 -4.88
CA THR A 77 -4.72 18.69 -3.81
C THR A 77 -5.77 17.96 -2.97
N ALA A 78 -6.31 16.84 -3.44
CA ALA A 78 -7.19 15.98 -2.64
C ALA A 78 -6.44 15.23 -1.52
N PHE A 79 -5.12 15.08 -1.63
CA PHE A 79 -4.25 14.36 -0.69
C PHE A 79 -3.24 15.28 0.02
N VAL A 80 -3.18 16.56 -0.36
CA VAL A 80 -2.24 17.56 0.16
C VAL A 80 -3.04 18.74 0.67
N ASN A 81 -2.85 19.10 1.95
CA ASN A 81 -3.51 20.23 2.60
C ASN A 81 -2.91 21.58 2.20
#